data_AF-A0A947T050-F1
#
_entry.id   AF-A0A947T050-F1
#
_cell.length_a   1.000
_cell.length_b   1.000
_cell.length_c   1.000
_cell.angle_alpha   90.00
_cell.angle_beta   90.00
_cell.angle_gamma   90.00
#
_symmetry.space_group_name_H-M   'P 1'
#
loop_
_entity.id
_entity.type
_entity.pdbx_description
1 polymer ?
#
loop_
_entity_poly.entity_id
_entity_poly.type
_entity_poly.pdbx_seq_one_letter_code
_entity_poly.pdbx_strand_id
1 'polypeptide(L)'
;PGTVWTWNAIGKAAGAWNLTPDANESQQGFLLNHLISEELPKQADGSRFSNSDPITGQAAWYDVRVRIYKAEEGEPQQTSPQFPPMKKYPGMKDAPTWLAYLAGARKKGGAK
;
A
#
# COMPACT_ATOMS: atom_id res chain seq x y z
N PRO A 1 10.09 26.74 -10.19
CA PRO A 1 9.18 27.08 -9.06
C PRO A 1 7.79 26.47 -9.32
N GLY A 2 7.31 25.58 -8.44
CA GLY A 2 6.01 24.89 -8.60
C GLY A 2 6.09 23.38 -8.84
N THR A 3 7.29 22.81 -9.00
CA THR A 3 7.49 21.35 -9.04
C THR A 3 7.72 20.84 -7.63
N VAL A 4 6.79 20.02 -7.13
CA VAL A 4 6.96 19.26 -5.88
C VAL A 4 7.53 17.90 -6.25
N TRP A 5 8.66 17.54 -5.63
CA TRP A 5 9.24 16.21 -5.76
C TRP A 5 8.85 15.40 -4.53
N THR A 6 8.08 14.34 -4.72
CA THR A 6 7.88 13.30 -3.72
C THR A 6 8.86 12.17 -4.00
N TRP A 7 9.45 11.60 -2.94
CA TRP A 7 10.18 10.35 -3.07
C TRP A 7 9.21 9.24 -3.47
N ASN A 8 9.72 8.19 -4.14
CA ASN A 8 8.94 6.99 -4.47
C ASN A 8 8.51 6.30 -3.16
N ALA A 9 7.38 6.72 -2.60
CA ALA A 9 6.83 6.21 -1.37
C ALA A 9 5.68 5.26 -1.71
N ILE A 10 5.76 4.03 -1.19
CA ILE A 10 4.67 3.06 -1.29
C ILE A 10 3.82 3.21 -0.04
N GLY A 11 2.61 3.73 -0.19
CA GLY A 11 1.56 3.64 0.84
C GLY A 11 0.94 2.25 0.86
N LYS A 12 0.61 1.73 2.04
CA LYS A 12 -0.02 0.41 2.19
C LYS A 12 -1.30 0.53 2.99
N ALA A 13 -2.34 -0.19 2.57
CA ALA A 13 -3.56 -0.29 3.37
C ALA A 13 -3.28 -0.97 4.72
N ALA A 14 -4.01 -0.59 5.77
CA ALA A 14 -3.91 -1.23 7.08
C ALA A 14 -4.14 -2.75 6.96
N GLY A 15 -3.28 -3.57 7.58
CA GLY A 15 -3.34 -5.03 7.48
C GLY A 15 -2.78 -5.62 6.17
N ALA A 16 -2.51 -4.81 5.15
CA ALA A 16 -1.88 -5.31 3.92
C ALA A 16 -0.46 -5.79 4.21
N TRP A 17 -0.04 -6.85 3.52
CA TRP A 17 1.32 -7.41 3.61
C TRP A 17 1.74 -7.79 5.03
N ASN A 18 0.77 -8.22 5.86
CA ASN A 18 0.98 -8.59 7.26
C ASN A 18 1.37 -7.43 8.18
N LEU A 19 1.12 -6.18 7.77
CA LEU A 19 1.26 -5.03 8.65
C LEU A 19 0.27 -5.09 9.80
N THR A 20 0.64 -4.49 10.93
CA THR A 20 -0.33 -4.24 12.00
C THR A 20 -1.36 -3.21 11.53
N PRO A 21 -2.59 -3.21 12.09
CA PRO A 21 -3.62 -2.24 11.73
C PRO A 21 -3.21 -0.77 11.92
N ASP A 22 -2.27 -0.51 12.81
CA ASP A 22 -1.76 0.80 13.23
C ASP A 22 -0.38 1.13 12.66
N ALA A 23 0.13 0.36 11.69
CA ALA A 23 1.44 0.58 11.10
C ALA A 23 1.56 1.97 10.44
N ASN A 24 2.68 2.66 10.67
CA ASN A 24 2.92 4.00 10.12
C ASN A 24 2.83 4.04 8.59
N GLU A 25 3.20 2.98 7.87
CA GLU A 25 3.05 2.87 6.41
C GLU A 25 1.60 2.94 5.92
N SER A 26 0.63 2.79 6.82
CA SER A 26 -0.80 2.98 6.57
C SER A 26 -1.37 4.27 7.18
N GLN A 27 -0.78 4.75 8.26
CA GLN A 27 -1.28 5.89 9.03
C GLN A 27 -0.63 7.21 8.63
N GLN A 28 0.63 7.21 8.21
CA GLN A 28 1.45 8.41 8.07
C GLN A 28 1.99 8.55 6.64
N GLY A 29 1.94 9.77 6.10
CA GLY A 29 2.94 10.22 5.14
C GLY A 29 2.70 9.98 3.65
N PHE A 30 1.47 9.85 3.15
CA PHE A 30 1.24 9.91 1.70
C PHE A 30 -0.11 10.52 1.31
N LEU A 31 -0.12 11.25 0.20
CA LEU A 31 -1.32 11.69 -0.49
C LEU A 31 -1.76 10.55 -1.41
N LEU A 32 -2.76 9.76 -1.00
CA LEU A 32 -3.36 8.77 -1.89
C LEU A 32 -4.47 9.43 -2.70
N ASN A 33 -4.32 9.49 -4.02
CA ASN A 33 -5.44 9.85 -4.86
C ASN A 33 -6.41 8.67 -4.97
N HIS A 34 -7.44 8.68 -4.13
CA HIS A 34 -8.51 7.69 -4.12
C HIS A 34 -9.56 7.91 -5.21
N LEU A 35 -9.38 8.92 -6.07
CA LEU A 35 -10.34 9.29 -7.12
C LEU A 35 -10.16 8.48 -8.40
N ILE A 36 -9.08 7.72 -8.53
CA ILE A 36 -8.81 6.93 -9.73
C ILE A 36 -9.23 5.49 -9.48
N SER A 37 -10.20 5.04 -10.27
CA SER A 37 -10.71 3.67 -10.20
C SER A 37 -9.63 2.65 -10.62
N GLU A 38 -9.47 1.61 -9.81
CA GLU A 38 -8.69 0.41 -10.12
C GLU A 38 -9.30 -0.40 -11.27
N GLU A 39 -10.55 -0.12 -11.63
CA GLU A 39 -11.26 -0.80 -12.72
C GLU A 39 -11.55 0.15 -13.87
N LEU A 40 -11.44 -0.36 -15.10
CA LEU A 40 -11.96 0.29 -16.29
C LEU A 40 -13.49 0.42 -16.21
N PRO A 41 -14.09 1.37 -16.97
CA PRO A 41 -15.54 1.45 -17.10
C PRO A 41 -16.16 0.10 -17.46
N LYS A 42 -17.35 -0.15 -16.92
CA LYS A 42 -18.12 -1.38 -17.17
C LYS A 42 -18.32 -1.57 -18.67
N GLN A 43 -18.02 -2.76 -19.17
CA GLN A 43 -18.18 -3.12 -20.58
C GLN A 43 -19.64 -3.42 -20.93
N ALA A 44 -19.95 -3.54 -22.22
CA ALA A 44 -21.32 -3.79 -22.70
C ALA A 44 -21.92 -5.12 -22.19
N ASP A 45 -21.08 -6.13 -21.97
CA ASP A 45 -21.46 -7.43 -21.38
C ASP A 45 -21.56 -7.38 -19.84
N GLY A 46 -21.23 -6.23 -19.25
CA GLY A 46 -21.24 -5.98 -17.84
C GLY A 46 -20.00 -6.39 -17.06
N SER A 47 -18.96 -6.89 -17.74
CA SER A 47 -17.66 -7.16 -17.14
C SER A 47 -16.95 -5.88 -16.69
N ARG A 48 -16.07 -6.04 -15.70
CA ARG A 48 -15.13 -5.00 -15.26
C ARG A 48 -13.73 -5.59 -15.29
N PHE A 49 -12.80 -4.83 -15.84
CA PHE A 49 -11.41 -5.23 -15.94
C PHE A 49 -10.56 -4.31 -15.09
N SER A 50 -9.50 -4.87 -14.50
CA SER A 50 -8.47 -4.09 -13.84
C SER A 50 -7.90 -3.05 -14.80
N ASN A 51 -7.69 -1.83 -14.32
CA ASN A 51 -7.01 -0.74 -15.00
C ASN A 51 -5.48 -0.87 -14.87
N SER A 52 -5.01 -2.12 -14.93
CA SER A 52 -3.60 -2.49 -14.86
C SER A 52 -3.20 -3.23 -16.12
N ASP A 53 -1.90 -3.23 -16.42
CA ASP A 53 -1.35 -4.05 -17.50
C ASP A 53 -1.77 -5.53 -17.30
N PRO A 54 -2.41 -6.17 -18.30
CA PRO A 54 -2.99 -7.50 -18.15
C PRO A 54 -1.94 -8.61 -18.03
N ILE A 55 -0.67 -8.34 -18.34
CA ILE A 55 0.41 -9.33 -18.28
C ILE A 55 1.11 -9.26 -16.91
N THR A 56 1.44 -8.06 -16.45
CA THR A 56 2.26 -7.81 -15.27
C THR A 56 1.46 -7.39 -14.04
N GLY A 57 0.22 -6.93 -14.20
CA GLY A 57 -0.61 -6.38 -13.14
C GLY A 57 -0.15 -4.99 -12.66
N GLN A 58 0.78 -4.34 -13.36
CA GLN A 58 1.28 -3.02 -12.97
C GLN A 58 0.36 -1.91 -13.51
N ALA A 59 0.15 -0.87 -12.71
CA ALA A 59 -0.58 0.32 -13.08
C ALA A 59 0.18 1.56 -12.59
N ALA A 60 0.04 2.67 -13.32
CA ALA A 60 0.62 3.95 -12.94
C ALA A 60 -0.40 5.05 -13.20
N TRP A 61 -0.50 5.97 -12.25
CA TRP A 61 -1.41 7.11 -12.33
C TRP A 61 -0.66 8.40 -12.11
N TYR A 62 -1.10 9.45 -12.78
CA TYR A 62 -0.52 10.78 -12.66
C TYR A 62 -1.63 11.81 -12.58
N ASP A 63 -1.53 12.69 -11.59
CA ASP A 63 -2.37 13.89 -11.51
C ASP A 63 -1.72 15.01 -12.30
N VAL A 64 -2.40 15.49 -13.33
CA VAL A 64 -1.91 16.61 -14.15
C VAL A 64 -2.03 17.95 -13.41
N ARG A 65 -2.94 18.04 -12.43
CA ARG A 65 -3.15 19.24 -11.61
C ARG A 65 -3.46 18.86 -10.17
N VAL A 66 -2.70 19.43 -9.24
CA VAL A 66 -2.92 19.26 -7.79
C VAL A 66 -3.14 20.62 -7.13
N ARG A 67 -4.00 20.65 -6.10
CA ARG A 67 -4.15 21.80 -5.19
C ARG A 67 -3.77 21.34 -3.79
N ILE A 68 -2.76 21.97 -3.21
CA ILE A 68 -2.27 21.67 -1.86
C ILE A 68 -2.59 22.85 -0.95
N TYR A 69 -3.09 22.56 0.24
CA TYR A 69 -3.32 23.52 1.31
C TYR A 69 -2.82 22.91 2.62
N LYS A 70 -2.58 23.75 3.63
CA LYS A 70 -2.21 23.26 4.96
C LYS A 70 -3.43 22.60 5.59
N ALA A 71 -3.23 21.47 6.24
CA ALA A 71 -4.23 20.87 7.12
C ALA A 71 -4.64 21.85 8.22
N GLU A 72 -5.91 21.83 8.61
CA GLU A 72 -6.42 22.68 9.69
C GLU A 72 -5.90 22.25 11.07
N GLU A 73 -5.87 23.19 12.01
CA GLU A 73 -5.52 22.92 13.40
C GLU A 73 -6.64 22.08 14.04
N GLY A 74 -6.37 20.79 14.24
CA GLY A 74 -7.35 19.82 14.78
C GLY A 74 -7.71 18.68 13.82
N GLU A 75 -7.24 18.73 12.56
CA GLU A 75 -7.36 17.57 11.68
C GLU A 75 -6.61 16.36 12.26
N PRO A 76 -7.15 15.13 12.11
CA PRO A 76 -6.44 13.91 12.49
C PRO A 76 -5.05 13.84 11.85
N GLN A 77 -4.02 13.55 12.64
CA GLN A 77 -2.64 13.39 12.16
C GLN A 77 -2.44 12.02 11.48
N GLN A 78 -3.27 11.72 10.49
CA GLN A 78 -3.28 10.48 9.72
C GLN A 78 -3.60 10.77 8.25
N THR A 79 -3.27 9.83 7.38
CA THR A 79 -3.64 9.89 5.96
C THR A 79 -5.15 9.72 5.77
N SER A 80 -5.67 10.18 4.63
CA SER A 80 -7.06 9.99 4.24
C SER A 80 -7.17 9.52 2.79
N PRO A 81 -8.18 8.69 2.44
CA PRO A 81 -9.19 8.11 3.33
C PRO A 81 -8.65 6.93 4.15
N GLN A 82 -9.29 6.63 5.28
CA GLN A 82 -9.04 5.41 6.06
C GLN A 82 -10.11 4.36 5.79
N PHE A 83 -9.70 3.10 5.68
CA PHE A 83 -10.58 1.94 5.48
C PHE A 83 -10.41 0.92 6.60
N PRO A 84 -11.38 0.02 6.80
CA PRO A 84 -11.21 -1.10 7.70
C PRO A 84 -9.95 -1.92 7.34
N PRO A 85 -9.13 -2.35 8.32
CA PRO A 85 -7.95 -3.15 8.07
C PRO A 85 -8.27 -4.43 7.28
N MET A 86 -7.41 -4.77 6.32
CA MET A 86 -7.51 -6.01 5.56
C MET A 86 -7.44 -7.22 6.50
N LYS A 87 -8.34 -8.19 6.26
CA LYS A 87 -8.32 -9.45 6.98
C LYS A 87 -7.17 -10.32 6.46
N LYS A 88 -6.56 -11.07 7.37
CA LYS A 88 -5.57 -12.10 6.99
C LYS A 88 -6.22 -13.13 6.09
N TYR A 89 -5.48 -13.56 5.07
CA TYR A 89 -5.89 -14.67 4.21
C TYR A 89 -5.84 -15.99 4.99
N PRO A 90 -6.68 -16.99 4.66
CA PRO A 90 -6.60 -18.32 5.25
C PRO A 90 -5.18 -18.90 5.13
N GLY A 91 -4.63 -19.40 6.24
CA GLY A 91 -3.28 -19.98 6.29
C GLY A 91 -2.12 -18.98 6.42
N MET A 92 -2.40 -17.68 6.45
CA MET A 92 -1.37 -16.65 6.66
C MET A 92 -0.87 -16.66 8.11
N LYS A 93 0.44 -16.78 8.31
CA LYS A 93 1.09 -16.74 9.63
C LYS A 93 1.21 -15.31 10.15
N ASP A 94 1.24 -15.16 11.48
CA ASP A 94 1.51 -13.89 12.12
C ASP A 94 2.89 -13.33 11.74
N ALA A 95 2.97 -12.01 11.60
CA ALA A 95 4.24 -11.34 11.37
C ALA A 95 5.13 -11.51 12.62
N PRO A 96 6.40 -11.91 12.46
CA PRO A 96 7.31 -11.97 13.59
C PRO A 96 7.58 -10.56 14.11
N THR A 97 7.58 -10.37 15.43
CA THR A 97 7.92 -9.10 16.07
C THR A 97 9.40 -8.74 15.93
N TRP A 98 10.26 -9.74 15.71
CA TRP A 98 11.70 -9.57 15.51
C TRP A 98 12.14 -10.25 14.23
N LEU A 99 12.70 -9.47 13.31
CA LEU A 99 13.38 -9.99 12.12
C LEU A 99 14.86 -10.12 12.43
N ALA A 100 15.32 -11.34 12.70
CA ALA A 100 16.74 -11.65 12.82
C ALA A 100 17.27 -12.14 11.47
N TYR A 101 18.08 -11.31 10.79
CA TYR A 101 18.81 -11.75 9.60
C TYR A 101 20.16 -12.33 10.04
N LEU A 102 20.27 -13.65 10.06
CA LEU A 102 21.56 -14.32 10.25
C LEU A 102 22.23 -14.53 8.89
N ALA A 103 23.08 -13.61 8.49
CA ALA A 103 24.00 -13.84 7.38
C ALA A 103 25.03 -14.92 7.79
N GLY A 104 25.06 -16.06 7.10
CA GLY A 104 26.14 -17.06 7.26
C GLY A 104 25.86 -18.28 8.13
N ALA A 105 24.62 -18.56 8.54
CA ALA A 105 24.31 -19.79 9.27
C ALA A 105 24.39 -21.04 8.36
N ARG A 106 25.57 -21.64 8.27
CA ARG A 106 25.78 -22.97 7.69
C ARG A 106 25.01 -23.98 8.55
N LYS A 107 23.95 -24.59 8.01
CA LYS A 107 23.29 -25.74 8.63
C LYS A 107 24.34 -26.85 8.78
N LYS A 108 24.84 -27.09 10.00
CA LYS A 108 25.62 -28.30 10.29
C LYS A 108 24.65 -29.47 10.17
N GLY A 109 24.69 -30.15 9.03
CA GLY A 109 24.00 -31.43 8.84
C GLY A 109 24.49 -32.40 9.91
N GLY A 110 23.57 -32.83 10.79
CA GLY A 110 23.81 -33.93 11.68
C GLY A 110 23.78 -35.23 10.87
N ALA A 111 24.92 -35.89 10.78
CA ALA A 111 24.97 -37.31 10.50
C ALA A 111 24.97 -38.03 11.85
N LYS A 112 23.94 -38.84 12.08
CA LYS A 112 24.02 -40.10 12.85
C LYS A 112 23.09 -41.09 12.17
#